data_AF-A0A5J5HUK3-F1
#
_entry.id   AF-A0A5J5HUK3-F1
#
_cell.length_a   1.000
_cell.length_b   1.000
_cell.length_c   1.000
_cell.angle_alpha   90.00
_cell.angle_beta   90.00
_cell.angle_gamma   90.00
#
_symmetry.space_group_name_H-M   'P 1'
#
loop_
_entity.id
_entity.type
_entity.pdbx_description
1 polymer ?
#
loop_
_entity_poly.entity_id
_entity_poly.type
_entity_poly.pdbx_seq_one_letter_code
_entity_poly.pdbx_strand_id
1 'polypeptide(L)' 'MKIAEVGNIIEFREGLQGIVEKVNENSVIVDLTYMNNFRNLELDARTVVNHKNYKIIKESIG' A
#
# COMPACT_ATOMS: atom_id res chain seq x y z
N MET A 1 15.69 -7.33 0.52
CA MET A 1 14.32 -6.93 0.15
C MET A 1 14.09 -5.53 0.68
N LYS A 2 13.65 -4.58 -0.15
CA LYS A 2 13.49 -3.19 0.27
C LYS A 2 12.15 -3.03 0.99
N ILE A 3 12.17 -2.52 2.22
CA ILE A 3 10.96 -2.24 3.00
C ILE A 3 10.39 -0.90 2.53
N ALA A 4 9.07 -0.81 2.36
CA ALA A 4 8.42 0.42 1.96
C ALA A 4 8.37 1.38 3.13
N GLU A 5 8.52 2.67 2.85
CA GLU A 5 8.43 3.73 3.85
C GLU A 5 7.07 4.41 3.79
N VAL A 6 6.72 5.15 4.85
CA VAL A 6 5.51 5.96 4.87
C VAL A 6 5.50 6.92 3.68
N GLY A 7 4.37 7.01 2.99
CA GLY A 7 4.19 7.79 1.75
C GLY A 7 4.56 7.06 0.47
N ASN A 8 5.23 5.89 0.53
CA ASN A 8 5.49 5.10 -0.67
C ASN A 8 4.18 4.54 -1.25
N ILE A 9 4.16 4.32 -2.56
CA ILE A 9 3.08 3.59 -3.24
C ILE A 9 3.56 2.17 -3.51
N ILE A 10 2.77 1.20 -3.04
CA ILE A 10 3.00 -0.21 -3.29
C ILE A 10 1.89 -0.80 -4.14
N GLU A 11 2.24 -1.79 -4.94
CA GLU A 11 1.31 -2.68 -5.64
C GLU A 11 1.31 -4.04 -4.96
N PHE A 12 0.12 -4.58 -4.71
CA PHE A 12 -0.10 -5.88 -4.09
C PHE A 12 -1.31 -6.57 -4.74
N ARG A 13 -1.48 -7.89 -4.50
CA ARG A 13 -2.58 -8.70 -5.05
C ARG A 13 -2.81 -8.47 -6.56
N GLU A 14 -1.73 -8.40 -7.32
CA GLU A 14 -1.74 -8.34 -8.80
C GLU A 14 -2.58 -7.19 -9.37
N GLY A 15 -2.41 -5.98 -8.82
CA GLY A 15 -2.95 -4.75 -9.42
C GLY A 15 -3.60 -3.78 -8.43
N LEU A 16 -3.78 -4.17 -7.16
CA LEU A 16 -4.20 -3.22 -6.13
C LEU A 16 -3.03 -2.33 -5.73
N GLN A 17 -3.29 -1.03 -5.65
CA GLN A 17 -2.29 -0.05 -5.28
C GLN A 17 -2.74 0.70 -4.03
N GLY A 18 -1.80 1.04 -3.16
CA GLY A 18 -2.08 1.79 -1.95
C GLY A 18 -0.89 2.61 -1.48
N ILE A 19 -1.17 3.69 -0.76
CA ILE A 19 -0.15 4.52 -0.12
C ILE A 19 0.13 3.93 1.26
N VAL A 20 1.41 3.73 1.58
CA VAL A 20 1.83 3.28 2.92
C VAL A 20 1.59 4.38 3.94
N GLU A 21 0.69 4.14 4.89
CA GLU A 21 0.47 5.03 6.04
C GLU A 21 1.31 4.62 7.25
N LYS A 22 1.56 3.32 7.41
CA LYS A 22 2.29 2.79 8.57
C LYS A 22 3.12 1.57 8.19
N VAL A 23 4.30 1.47 8.78
CA VAL A 23 5.20 0.32 8.67
C VAL A 23 5.27 -0.37 10.02
N ASN A 24 5.05 -1.68 10.03
CA ASN A 24 5.26 -2.57 11.19
C ASN A 24 6.41 -3.54 10.87
N GLU A 25 6.79 -4.39 11.82
CA GLU A 25 7.92 -5.31 11.66
C GLU A 25 7.75 -6.31 10.51
N ASN A 26 6.52 -6.80 10.28
CA ASN A 26 6.23 -7.86 9.31
C ASN A 26 5.25 -7.43 8.20
N SER A 27 4.71 -6.21 8.28
CA SER A 27 3.65 -5.74 7.40
C SER A 27 3.61 -4.22 7.30
N VAL A 28 2.94 -3.73 6.28
CA VAL A 28 2.58 -2.32 6.12
C VAL A 28 1.07 -2.16 6.12
N ILE A 29 0.60 -1.04 6.66
CA ILE A 29 -0.79 -0.60 6.50
C ILE A 29 -0.81 0.37 5.32
N VAL A 30 -1.66 0.07 4.35
CA VAL A 30 -1.86 0.92 3.17
C VAL A 30 -3.27 1.48 3.11
N ASP A 31 -3.35 2.71 2.65
CA ASP A 31 -4.60 3.38 2.33
C ASP A 31 -4.90 3.25 0.83
N LEU A 32 -6.13 2.83 0.53
CA LEU A 32 -6.64 2.56 -0.81
C LEU A 32 -7.42 3.74 -1.39
N THR A 33 -7.70 4.77 -0.60
CA THR A 33 -8.47 5.94 -1.04
C THR A 33 -7.75 6.76 -2.11
N TYR A 34 -6.45 6.53 -2.28
CA TYR A 34 -5.68 7.04 -3.42
C TYR A 34 -6.21 6.57 -4.78
N MET A 35 -6.86 5.41 -4.84
CA MET A 35 -7.44 4.90 -6.08
C MET A 35 -8.78 5.59 -6.38
N ASN A 36 -8.90 6.18 -7.57
CA ASN A 36 -10.10 6.94 -7.97
C ASN A 36 -11.39 6.09 -8.02
N ASN A 37 -11.26 4.77 -8.12
CA ASN A 37 -12.36 3.80 -8.12
C ASN A 37 -12.64 3.18 -6.73
N PHE A 38 -11.96 3.62 -5.67
CA PHE A 38 -12.11 3.06 -4.32
C PHE A 38 -13.56 3.08 -3.82
N ARG A 39 -14.30 4.16 -4.11
CA ARG A 39 -15.70 4.34 -3.70
C ARG A 39 -16.68 3.30 -4.25
N ASN A 40 -16.29 2.59 -5.31
CA ASN A 40 -17.12 1.57 -5.97
C ASN A 40 -16.78 0.14 -5.55
N LEU A 41 -15.71 -0.05 -4.76
CA LEU A 41 -15.16 -1.37 -4.45
C LEU A 41 -15.68 -1.98 -3.14
N GLU A 42 -16.47 -1.25 -2.34
CA GLU A 42 -16.93 -1.66 -0.99
C GLU A 42 -15.79 -2.16 -0.07
N LEU A 43 -14.54 -1.77 -0.36
CA LEU A 43 -13.37 -2.16 0.42
C LEU A 43 -13.22 -1.25 1.64
N ASP A 44 -12.65 -1.78 2.72
CA ASP A 44 -12.12 -0.96 3.80
C ASP A 44 -11.04 -0.01 3.24
N ALA A 45 -11.07 1.25 3.68
CA ALA A 45 -10.11 2.28 3.26
C ALA A 45 -8.66 1.88 3.51
N ARG A 46 -8.44 0.99 4.48
CA ARG A 46 -7.13 0.53 4.90
C ARG A 46 -7.02 -0.98 4.86
N THR A 47 -5.87 -1.48 4.43
CA THR A 47 -5.58 -2.91 4.48
C THR A 47 -4.15 -3.18 4.95
N VAL A 48 -3.93 -4.38 5.48
CA VAL A 48 -2.62 -4.83 5.97
C VAL A 48 -1.99 -5.74 4.93
N VAL A 49 -0.78 -5.40 4.51
CA VAL A 49 -0.03 -6.14 3.48
C VAL A 49 1.30 -6.61 4.07
N ASN A 50 1.57 -7.91 3.98
CA ASN A 50 2.86 -8.46 4.41
C ASN A 50 3.97 -7.94 3.49
N HIS A 51 5.17 -7.69 4.04
CA HIS A 51 6.32 -7.28 3.24
C HIS A 51 6.52 -8.17 2.01
N LYS A 52 6.38 -9.49 2.16
CA LYS A 52 6.57 -10.49 1.10
C LYS A 52 5.59 -10.41 -0.06
N ASN A 53 4.48 -9.66 0.09
CA ASN A 53 3.34 -9.69 -0.83
C ASN A 53 3.08 -8.36 -1.54
N TYR A 54 4.09 -7.49 -1.67
CA TYR A 54 3.97 -6.24 -2.45
C TYR A 54 5.25 -5.90 -3.21
N LYS A 55 5.11 -4.96 -4.16
CA LYS A 55 6.22 -4.30 -4.86
C LYS A 55 6.11 -2.79 -4.67
N ILE A 56 7.22 -2.12 -4.38
CA ILE A 56 7.26 -0.66 -4.33
C ILE A 56 7.28 -0.14 -5.77
N ILE A 57 6.26 0.62 -6.16
CA ILE A 57 6.12 1.17 -7.53
C ILE A 57 6.39 2.67 -7.59
N LYS A 58 6.30 3.38 -6.46
CA LYS A 58 6.70 4.78 -6.35
C LYS A 58 7.26 5.05 -4.96
N GLU A 59 8.48 5.57 -4.93
CA GLU A 59 9.09 6.07 -3.70
C GLU A 59 8.56 7.47 -3.43
N SER A 60 8.24 7.76 -2.16
CA SER A 60 7.95 9.14 -1.77
C SER A 60 9.25 9.91 -1.91
N ILE A 61 9.28 10.91 -2.79
CA ILE A 61 10.43 11.82 -2.89
C ILE A 61 10.38 12.67 -1.62
N GLY A 62 11.25 12.32 -0.67
CA GLY A 62 11.54 13.16 0.49
C GLY A 62 12.31 14.41 0.10
#